data_AF-A0A1E4TVB3-F1
#
_entry.id   AF-A0A1E4TVB3-F1
#
_cell.length_a   1.000
_cell.length_b   1.000
_cell.length_c   1.000
_cell.angle_alpha   90.00
_cell.angle_beta   90.00
_cell.angle_gamma   90.00
#
_symmetry.space_group_name_H-M   'P 1'
#
loop_
_entity.id
_entity.type
_entity.pdbx_description
1 polymer ?
#
loop_
_entity_poly.entity_id
_entity_poly.type
_entity_poly.pdbx_seq_one_letter_code
_entity_poly.pdbx_strand_id
1 'polypeptide(L)'
;TAVTIWSGIWFNSQNFSLKTSVIIGCSLMVLGKSLSLLFPKYLPISKPLWTPTFVMASSGWSILKYTLVKLSLPYIPSIIIQSLNNVGQKSLEVYFAGEFFYVLLTMGENKSLWFKAKNTLTSLFKNENISRAILTTIFDVSLVGLAAFFTKYDVKFR
;
A
#
# COMPACT_ATOMS: atom_id res chain seq x y z
N THR A 1 7.66 3.06 -6.99
CA THR A 1 6.52 2.18 -7.27
C THR A 1 6.81 1.24 -8.44
N ALA A 2 7.23 1.70 -9.61
CA ALA A 2 7.56 0.82 -10.73
C ALA A 2 8.70 -0.19 -10.40
N VAL A 3 9.84 0.30 -9.88
CA VAL A 3 10.98 -0.53 -9.47
C VAL A 3 10.58 -1.55 -8.41
N THR A 4 9.78 -1.13 -7.42
CA THR A 4 9.35 -1.99 -6.31
C THR A 4 8.37 -3.09 -6.76
N ILE A 5 7.51 -2.80 -7.75
CA ILE A 5 6.61 -3.79 -8.35
C ILE A 5 7.42 -4.81 -9.15
N TRP A 6 8.32 -4.36 -10.01
CA TRP A 6 9.17 -5.24 -10.81
C TRP A 6 10.07 -6.12 -9.93
N SER A 7 10.74 -5.53 -8.93
CA SER A 7 11.56 -6.28 -7.97
C SER A 7 10.72 -7.26 -7.16
N GLY A 8 9.47 -6.90 -6.84
CA GLY A 8 8.55 -7.77 -6.09
C GLY A 8 8.12 -8.99 -6.90
N ILE A 9 7.78 -8.80 -8.18
CA ILE A 9 7.40 -9.89 -9.09
C ILE A 9 8.57 -10.87 -9.26
N TRP A 10 9.76 -10.35 -9.57
CA TRP A 10 10.96 -11.18 -9.70
C TRP A 10 11.28 -11.91 -8.39
N PHE A 11 11.26 -11.22 -7.26
CA PHE A 11 11.56 -11.82 -5.97
C PHE A 11 10.58 -12.94 -5.59
N ASN A 12 9.28 -12.73 -5.84
CA ASN A 12 8.25 -13.74 -5.59
C ASN A 12 8.43 -14.98 -6.48
N SER A 13 8.93 -14.83 -7.71
CA SER A 13 9.14 -15.98 -8.61
C SER A 13 10.32 -16.87 -8.17
N GLN A 14 11.27 -16.36 -7.41
CA GLN A 14 12.45 -17.12 -6.99
C GLN A 14 12.21 -18.04 -5.78
N ASN A 15 11.08 -17.94 -5.09
CA ASN A 15 10.73 -18.76 -3.93
C ASN A 15 11.84 -18.82 -2.85
N PHE A 16 12.50 -17.70 -2.58
CA PHE A 16 13.57 -17.65 -1.59
C PHE A 16 13.12 -18.09 -0.20
N SER A 17 14.03 -18.78 0.51
CA SER A 17 13.85 -19.07 1.94
C SER A 17 13.81 -17.78 2.76
N LEU A 18 13.26 -17.83 3.97
CA LEU A 18 13.17 -16.64 4.82
C LEU A 18 14.55 -16.05 5.16
N LYS A 19 15.52 -16.91 5.49
CA LYS A 19 16.89 -16.49 5.82
C LYS A 19 17.54 -15.79 4.63
N THR A 20 17.43 -16.37 3.44
CA THR A 20 17.97 -15.77 2.21
C THR A 20 17.28 -14.45 1.89
N SER A 21 15.97 -14.35 2.12
CA SER A 21 15.19 -13.13 1.90
C SER A 21 15.68 -11.97 2.76
N VAL A 22 15.92 -12.22 4.06
CA VAL A 22 16.45 -11.21 4.99
C VAL A 22 17.87 -10.81 4.60
N ILE A 23 18.74 -11.78 4.28
CA ILE A 23 20.13 -11.50 3.89
C ILE A 23 20.17 -10.65 2.61
N ILE A 24 19.39 -11.00 1.58
CA ILE A 24 19.32 -10.26 0.32
C ILE A 24 18.74 -8.86 0.54
N GLY A 25 17.66 -8.74 1.32
CA GLY A 25 17.04 -7.45 1.63
C GLY A 25 18.00 -6.50 2.35
N CYS A 26 18.68 -7.01 3.38
CA CYS A 26 19.69 -6.25 4.13
C CYS A 26 20.91 -5.92 3.28
N SER A 27 21.43 -6.86 2.49
CA SER A 27 22.62 -6.64 1.67
C SER A 27 22.38 -5.59 0.58
N LEU A 28 21.24 -5.65 -0.12
CA LEU A 28 20.85 -4.65 -1.11
C LEU A 28 20.68 -3.26 -0.47
N MET A 29 20.10 -3.18 0.72
CA MET A 29 19.92 -1.92 1.43
C MET A 29 21.26 -1.32 1.88
N VAL A 30 22.13 -2.13 2.48
CA VAL A 30 23.46 -1.71 2.94
C VAL A 30 24.32 -1.30 1.75
N LEU A 31 24.42 -2.13 0.70
CA LEU A 31 25.21 -1.82 -0.49
C LEU A 31 24.70 -0.57 -1.20
N GLY A 32 23.38 -0.42 -1.38
CA GLY A 32 22.81 0.77 -2.00
C GLY A 32 23.15 2.06 -1.24
N LYS A 33 23.08 2.02 0.10
CA LYS A 33 23.46 3.16 0.95
C LYS A 33 24.96 3.41 0.95
N SER A 34 25.78 2.38 1.12
CA SER A 34 27.24 2.50 1.13
C SER A 34 27.79 3.04 -0.19
N LEU A 35 27.28 2.55 -1.33
CA LEU A 35 27.68 3.05 -2.65
C LEU A 35 27.30 4.53 -2.85
N SER A 36 26.13 4.95 -2.36
CA SER A 36 25.73 6.36 -2.42
C SER A 36 26.55 7.25 -1.49
N LEU A 37 27.05 6.73 -0.37
CA LEU A 37 27.92 7.45 0.55
C LEU A 37 29.35 7.57 0.00
N LEU A 38 29.88 6.52 -0.62
CA LEU A 38 31.21 6.51 -1.20
C LEU A 38 31.30 7.32 -2.50
N PHE A 39 30.24 7.29 -3.32
CA PHE A 39 30.21 7.95 -4.63
C PHE A 39 28.99 8.87 -4.79
N PRO A 40 28.81 9.88 -3.93
CA PRO A 40 27.58 10.69 -3.89
C PRO A 40 27.32 11.47 -5.18
N LYS A 41 28.38 11.85 -5.92
CA LYS A 41 28.28 12.60 -7.17
C LYS A 41 27.81 11.72 -8.35
N TYR A 42 28.16 10.43 -8.35
CA TYR A 42 27.88 9.51 -9.46
C TYR A 42 26.66 8.62 -9.20
N LEU A 43 26.42 8.25 -7.94
CA LEU A 43 25.38 7.31 -7.55
C LEU A 43 24.44 7.85 -6.44
N PRO A 44 23.82 9.03 -6.62
CA PRO A 44 22.96 9.62 -5.60
C PRO A 44 21.66 8.82 -5.40
N ILE A 45 21.28 8.58 -4.15
CA ILE A 45 19.96 8.01 -3.79
C ILE A 45 18.82 9.01 -4.05
N SER A 46 19.11 10.32 -4.02
CA SER A 46 18.12 11.39 -4.15
C SER A 46 17.48 11.53 -5.54
N LYS A 47 17.92 10.74 -6.53
CA LYS A 47 17.30 10.65 -7.85
C LYS A 47 16.42 9.40 -7.93
N PRO A 48 15.19 9.46 -7.39
CA PRO A 48 14.28 8.34 -7.46
C PRO A 48 13.96 8.11 -8.92
N LEU A 49 14.25 6.91 -9.40
CA LEU A 49 13.70 6.22 -10.58
C LEU A 49 14.75 5.42 -11.36
N TRP A 50 16.06 5.74 -11.29
CA TRP A 50 17.04 5.09 -12.18
C TRP A 50 18.45 4.88 -11.63
N THR A 51 18.81 5.45 -10.48
CA THR A 51 20.17 5.21 -9.94
C THR A 51 20.26 3.81 -9.35
N PRO A 52 21.34 3.04 -9.64
CA PRO A 52 21.51 1.70 -9.10
C PRO A 52 21.40 1.66 -7.56
N THR A 53 21.90 2.70 -6.88
CA THR A 53 21.83 2.82 -5.42
C THR A 53 20.41 2.99 -4.90
N PHE A 54 19.58 3.80 -5.57
CA PHE A 54 18.15 3.92 -5.24
C PHE A 54 17.42 2.60 -5.51
N VAL A 55 17.68 1.95 -6.65
CA VAL A 55 17.06 0.67 -7.01
C VAL A 55 17.41 -0.42 -6.00
N MET A 56 18.68 -0.55 -5.62
CA MET A 56 19.13 -1.50 -4.60
C MET A 56 18.48 -1.21 -3.24
N ALA A 57 18.53 0.03 -2.76
CA ALA A 57 17.95 0.39 -1.48
C ALA A 57 16.43 0.20 -1.42
N SER A 58 15.71 0.60 -2.47
CA SER A 58 14.25 0.48 -2.54
C SER A 58 13.79 -0.98 -2.73
N SER A 59 14.54 -1.78 -3.49
CA SER A 59 14.28 -3.22 -3.65
C SER A 59 14.54 -3.96 -2.35
N GLY A 60 15.67 -3.68 -1.69
CA GLY A 60 16.00 -4.25 -0.37
C GLY A 60 14.91 -3.95 0.67
N TRP A 61 14.45 -2.70 0.72
CA TRP A 61 13.34 -2.31 1.58
C TRP A 61 12.03 -3.05 1.26
N SER A 62 11.73 -3.24 -0.02
CA SER A 62 10.53 -3.95 -0.47
C SER A 62 10.57 -5.44 -0.12
N ILE A 63 11.74 -6.08 -0.29
CA ILE A 63 11.96 -7.48 0.08
C ILE A 63 11.79 -7.67 1.59
N LEU A 64 12.36 -6.79 2.41
CA LEU A 64 12.20 -6.87 3.87
C LEU A 64 10.75 -6.69 4.28
N LYS A 65 10.04 -5.70 3.71
CA LYS A 65 8.60 -5.51 3.95
C LYS A 65 7.79 -6.75 3.57
N TYR A 66 8.03 -7.30 2.38
CA TYR A 66 7.36 -8.52 1.94
C TYR A 66 7.63 -9.69 2.91
N THR A 67 8.89 -9.86 3.34
CA THR A 67 9.27 -10.93 4.27
C THR A 67 8.60 -10.77 5.62
N LEU A 68 8.52 -9.54 6.14
CA LEU A 68 7.81 -9.23 7.38
C LEU A 68 6.30 -9.51 7.27
N VAL A 69 5.68 -9.14 6.15
CA VAL A 69 4.27 -9.46 5.88
C VAL A 69 4.07 -10.97 5.80
N LYS A 70 4.95 -11.70 5.10
CA LYS A 70 4.88 -13.16 4.99
C LYS A 70 5.01 -13.85 6.35
N LEU A 71 5.84 -13.30 7.24
CA LEU A 71 5.98 -13.76 8.62
C LEU A 71 4.74 -13.50 9.48
N SER A 72 4.04 -12.39 9.23
CA SER A 72 2.84 -12.06 10.00
C SER A 72 1.61 -12.83 9.54
N LEU A 73 1.56 -13.32 8.28
CA LEU A 73 0.41 -14.05 7.73
C LEU A 73 -0.14 -15.17 8.64
N PRO A 74 0.67 -16.06 9.27
CA PRO A 74 0.14 -17.11 10.14
C PRO A 74 -0.58 -16.59 11.39
N TYR A 75 -0.26 -15.37 11.83
CA TYR A 75 -0.83 -14.74 13.02
C TYR A 75 -2.02 -13.82 12.67
N ILE A 76 -2.29 -13.60 11.39
CA ILE A 76 -3.38 -12.75 10.94
C ILE A 76 -4.66 -13.61 10.86
N PRO A 77 -5.79 -13.13 11.42
CA PRO A 77 -7.08 -13.79 11.27
C PRO A 77 -7.42 -14.07 9.79
N SER A 78 -7.97 -15.26 9.52
CA SER A 78 -8.34 -15.70 8.16
C SER A 78 -9.24 -14.70 7.43
N ILE A 79 -10.12 -14.01 8.16
CA ILE A 79 -11.01 -12.99 7.59
C ILE A 79 -10.25 -11.78 7.03
N ILE A 80 -9.15 -11.39 7.67
CA ILE A 80 -8.29 -10.29 7.20
C ILE A 80 -7.51 -10.74 5.97
N ILE A 81 -6.98 -11.98 5.98
CA ILE A 81 -6.29 -12.55 4.80
C ILE A 81 -7.25 -12.60 3.61
N GLN A 82 -8.48 -13.08 3.80
CA GLN A 82 -9.48 -13.13 2.75
C GLN A 82 -9.83 -11.74 2.22
N SER A 83 -10.00 -10.77 3.11
CA SER A 83 -10.26 -9.38 2.75
C SER A 83 -9.13 -8.78 1.90
N LEU A 84 -7.87 -8.97 2.33
CA LEU A 84 -6.69 -8.51 1.59
C LEU A 84 -6.57 -9.19 0.22
N ASN A 85 -6.87 -10.49 0.14
CA ASN A 85 -6.87 -11.22 -1.13
C ASN A 85 -7.96 -10.69 -2.08
N ASN A 86 -9.17 -10.42 -1.60
CA ASN A 86 -10.24 -9.85 -2.41
C ASN A 86 -9.84 -8.48 -2.98
N VAL A 87 -9.28 -7.61 -2.14
CA VAL A 87 -8.78 -6.28 -2.58
C VAL A 87 -7.64 -6.44 -3.58
N GLY A 88 -6.71 -7.37 -3.37
CA GLY A 88 -5.62 -7.62 -4.30
C GLY A 88 -6.08 -8.08 -5.68
N GLN A 89 -7.05 -9.00 -5.74
CA GLN A 89 -7.59 -9.56 -6.98
C GLN A 89 -8.35 -8.53 -7.82
N LYS A 90 -9.05 -7.59 -7.18
CA LYS A 90 -9.90 -6.58 -7.82
C LYS A 90 -9.36 -5.16 -7.59
N SER A 91 -8.04 -5.03 -7.48
CA SER A 91 -7.39 -3.77 -7.03
C SER A 91 -7.68 -2.58 -7.94
N LEU A 92 -7.76 -2.78 -9.26
CA LEU A 92 -8.12 -1.74 -10.21
C LEU A 92 -9.59 -1.35 -10.08
N GLU A 93 -10.49 -2.32 -10.00
CA GLU A 93 -11.93 -2.06 -9.89
C GLU A 93 -12.28 -1.36 -8.59
N VAL A 94 -11.67 -1.78 -7.48
CA VAL A 94 -11.81 -1.16 -6.16
C VAL A 94 -11.25 0.26 -6.18
N TYR A 95 -10.12 0.48 -6.86
CA TYR A 95 -9.55 1.82 -7.01
C TYR A 95 -10.51 2.75 -7.77
N PHE A 96 -10.99 2.35 -8.95
CA PHE A 96 -11.93 3.16 -9.73
C PHE A 96 -13.25 3.41 -9.00
N ALA A 97 -13.84 2.38 -8.40
CA ALA A 97 -15.06 2.53 -7.61
C ALA A 97 -14.81 3.46 -6.41
N GLY A 98 -13.66 3.35 -5.75
CA GLY A 98 -13.27 4.21 -4.64
C GLY A 98 -13.16 5.67 -5.03
N GLU A 99 -12.48 5.98 -6.13
CA GLU A 99 -12.40 7.36 -6.65
C GLU A 99 -13.79 7.90 -6.99
N PHE A 100 -14.64 7.10 -7.65
CA PHE A 100 -16.01 7.50 -7.97
C PHE A 100 -16.84 7.78 -6.70
N PHE A 101 -16.77 6.90 -5.70
CA PHE A 101 -17.43 7.10 -4.42
C PHE A 101 -16.90 8.33 -3.68
N TYR A 102 -15.59 8.55 -3.68
CA TYR A 102 -14.97 9.70 -3.04
C TYR A 102 -15.44 11.01 -3.67
N VAL A 103 -15.45 11.09 -5.01
CA VAL A 103 -15.97 12.25 -5.73
C VAL A 103 -17.44 12.47 -5.39
N LEU A 104 -18.28 11.43 -5.41
CA LEU A 104 -19.70 11.56 -5.04
C LEU A 104 -19.90 12.07 -3.62
N LEU A 105 -19.09 11.60 -2.66
CA LEU A 105 -19.20 11.96 -1.25
C LEU A 105 -18.73 13.39 -0.97
N THR A 106 -17.78 13.89 -1.76
CA THR A 106 -17.16 15.22 -1.59
C THR A 106 -17.74 16.29 -2.53
N MET A 107 -18.55 15.89 -3.52
CA MET A 107 -19.19 16.82 -4.44
C MET A 107 -20.05 17.84 -3.68
N GLY A 108 -19.87 19.13 -4.01
CA GLY A 108 -20.60 20.23 -3.37
C GLY A 108 -19.95 20.79 -2.09
N GLU A 109 -18.66 20.50 -1.85
CA GLU A 109 -17.81 21.11 -0.82
C GLU A 109 -18.50 21.19 0.56
N ASN A 110 -18.93 22.39 0.98
CA ASN A 110 -19.57 22.67 2.27
C ASN A 110 -20.95 22.03 2.44
N LYS A 111 -21.60 21.60 1.34
CA LYS A 111 -22.87 20.87 1.37
C LYS A 111 -22.70 19.37 1.23
N SER A 112 -21.47 18.90 0.96
CA SER A 112 -21.18 17.49 0.73
C SER A 112 -21.49 16.65 1.97
N LEU A 113 -21.88 15.39 1.74
CA LEU A 113 -22.14 14.44 2.82
C LEU A 113 -20.87 14.22 3.66
N TRP A 114 -19.71 14.19 3.00
CA TRP A 114 -18.42 14.07 3.67
C TRP A 114 -18.14 15.22 4.62
N PHE A 115 -18.38 16.47 4.20
CA PHE A 115 -18.18 17.65 5.03
C PHE A 115 -19.14 17.70 6.21
N LYS A 116 -20.42 17.37 5.98
CA LYS A 116 -21.43 17.30 7.06
C LYS A 116 -21.04 16.23 8.09
N ALA A 117 -20.70 15.03 7.66
CA ALA A 117 -20.28 13.94 8.53
C ALA A 117 -19.01 14.31 9.32
N LYS A 118 -18.02 14.94 8.66
CA LYS A 118 -16.81 15.43 9.32
C LYS A 118 -17.14 16.43 10.44
N ASN A 119 -17.98 17.42 10.15
CA ASN A 119 -18.34 18.45 11.15
C ASN A 119 -19.11 17.86 12.33
N THR A 120 -20.02 16.91 12.09
CA THR A 120 -20.73 16.20 13.16
C THR A 120 -19.79 15.35 14.01
N LEU A 121 -18.83 14.64 13.40
CA LEU A 121 -17.83 13.89 14.16
C LEU A 121 -16.88 14.82 14.92
N THR A 122 -16.50 15.95 14.35
CA THR A 122 -15.63 16.92 15.01
C THR A 122 -16.32 17.60 16.18
N SER A 123 -17.63 17.85 16.10
CA SER A 123 -18.38 18.37 17.24
C SER A 123 -18.50 17.36 18.38
N LEU A 124 -18.63 16.06 18.06
CA LEU A 124 -18.69 14.98 19.06
C LEU A 124 -17.34 14.71 19.74
N PHE A 125 -16.27 14.57 18.96
CA PHE A 125 -14.95 14.17 19.48
C PHE A 125 -14.04 15.35 19.83
N LYS A 126 -14.42 16.58 19.48
CA LYS A 126 -13.64 17.82 19.66
C LYS A 126 -12.20 17.74 19.11
N ASN A 127 -11.95 16.83 18.18
CA ASN A 127 -10.63 16.61 17.60
C ASN A 127 -10.78 16.23 16.12
N GLU A 128 -10.27 17.11 15.26
CA GLU A 128 -10.39 16.96 13.82
C GLU A 128 -9.62 15.72 13.29
N ASN A 129 -8.46 15.40 13.89
CA ASN A 129 -7.64 14.27 13.45
C ASN A 129 -8.37 12.94 13.71
N ILE A 130 -9.08 12.83 14.83
CA ILE A 130 -9.89 11.66 15.16
C ILE A 130 -11.06 11.53 14.19
N SER A 131 -11.76 12.63 13.88
CA SER A 131 -12.85 12.62 12.91
C SER A 131 -12.39 12.20 11.52
N ARG A 132 -11.23 12.70 11.07
CA ARG A 132 -10.61 12.30 9.79
C ARG A 132 -10.25 10.81 9.80
N ALA A 133 -9.59 10.33 10.86
CA ALA A 133 -9.21 8.92 10.98
C ALA A 133 -10.43 7.99 10.94
N ILE A 134 -11.52 8.34 11.64
CA ILE A 134 -12.77 7.57 11.63
C ILE A 134 -13.36 7.54 10.22
N LEU A 135 -13.49 8.69 9.55
CA LEU A 135 -14.04 8.75 8.19
C LEU A 135 -13.21 7.97 7.18
N THR A 136 -11.88 8.08 7.25
CA THR A 136 -10.98 7.30 6.41
C THR A 136 -11.12 5.81 6.68
N THR A 137 -11.21 5.40 7.95
CA THR A 137 -11.41 3.99 8.31
C THR A 137 -12.74 3.45 7.77
N ILE A 138 -13.83 4.21 7.91
CA ILE A 138 -15.14 3.83 7.37
C ILE A 138 -15.08 3.69 5.85
N PHE A 139 -14.42 4.63 5.17
CA PHE A 139 -14.23 4.58 3.73
C PHE A 139 -13.40 3.37 3.31
N ASP A 140 -12.26 3.10 3.95
CA ASP A 140 -11.42 1.94 3.65
C ASP A 140 -12.18 0.62 3.88
N VAL A 141 -12.94 0.50 4.97
CA VAL A 141 -13.79 -0.66 5.23
C VAL A 141 -14.86 -0.83 4.13
N SER A 142 -15.43 0.27 3.63
CA SER A 142 -16.38 0.23 2.52
C SER A 142 -15.73 -0.27 1.23
N LEU A 143 -14.48 0.11 0.95
CA LEU A 143 -13.70 -0.39 -0.20
C LEU A 143 -13.41 -1.88 -0.07
N VAL A 144 -13.09 -2.37 1.12
CA VAL A 144 -12.91 -3.81 1.38
C VAL A 144 -14.23 -4.57 1.13
N GLY A 145 -15.36 -4.00 1.57
CA GLY A 145 -16.68 -4.55 1.29
C GLY A 145 -17.00 -4.61 -0.21
N LEU A 146 -16.68 -3.55 -0.95
CA LEU A 146 -16.80 -3.51 -2.41
C LEU A 146 -15.91 -4.54 -3.09
N ALA A 147 -14.67 -4.69 -2.63
CA ALA A 147 -13.77 -5.72 -3.14
C ALA A 147 -14.35 -7.12 -2.97
N ALA A 148 -14.88 -7.44 -1.79
CA ALA A 148 -15.54 -8.71 -1.53
C ALA A 148 -16.77 -8.91 -2.43
N PHE A 149 -17.55 -7.86 -2.69
CA PHE A 149 -18.68 -7.89 -3.62
C PHE A 149 -18.21 -8.14 -5.07
N PHE A 150 -17.22 -7.41 -5.57
CA PHE A 150 -16.68 -7.59 -6.91
C PHE A 150 -16.04 -8.96 -7.11
N THR A 151 -15.36 -9.50 -6.11
CA THR A 151 -14.84 -10.86 -6.15
C THR A 151 -15.97 -11.88 -6.19
N LYS A 152 -17.02 -11.73 -5.35
CA LYS A 152 -18.15 -12.66 -5.30
C LYS A 152 -18.93 -12.75 -6.62
N TYR A 153 -19.10 -11.62 -7.31
CA TYR A 153 -19.86 -11.55 -8.57
C TYR A 153 -18.98 -11.50 -9.83
N ASP A 154 -17.66 -11.70 -9.69
CA ASP A 154 -16.64 -11.54 -10.73
C ASP A 154 -16.83 -10.29 -11.62
N VAL A 155 -17.14 -9.16 -10.99
CA VAL A 155 -17.28 -7.88 -11.70
C VAL A 155 -15.92 -7.49 -12.26
N LYS A 156 -15.88 -7.12 -13.54
CA LYS A 156 -14.68 -6.63 -14.25
C LYS A 156 -15.05 -5.38 -15.01
N PHE A 157 -14.32 -4.29 -14.80
CA PHE A 157 -14.39 -3.14 -15.69
C PHE A 157 -13.56 -3.49 -16.94
N ARG A 158 -14.21 -3.51 -18.11
CA ARG A 158 -13.55 -3.67 -19.42
C ARG A 158 -13.23 -2.31 -20.00
#